data_AF-E5XP27-F1
#
_entry.id   AF-E5XP27-F1
#
_cell.length_a   1.000
_cell.length_b   1.000
_cell.length_c   1.000
_cell.angle_alpha   90.00
_cell.angle_beta   90.00
_cell.angle_gamma   90.00
#
_symmetry.space_group_name_H-M   'P 1'
#
loop_
_entity.id
_entity.type
_entity.pdbx_description
1 polymer ?
#
loop_
_entity_poly.entity_id
_entity_poly.type
_entity_poly.pdbx_seq_one_letter_code
_entity_poly.pdbx_strand_id
1 'polypeptide(L)'
;MMAEGDGKAAVNPSVAMNLQVLTHPQAMLATSAHIGSRAVQCLHAISGIFGASLFRLDGNQLELSFFRAVDLGKELARAVPPESEHAPDLAKLFGDEPREPLAGALPLRAVEELGLAVTLRSADPPGVGAVLEALALPQEQARLASRLADETDGLLTCDLTGRSASGPLVDRIVWLHAGNSWLGLRPDNGPDGEHLVRLEPTQPGSLGVWAAGFLASILS
;
A
#
# COMPACT_ATOMS: atom_id res chain seq x y z
N MET A 1 46.26 -33.78 0.05
CA MET A 1 45.40 -33.81 1.25
C MET A 1 45.12 -32.36 1.61
N MET A 2 44.08 -31.79 0.99
CA MET A 2 43.65 -30.42 1.27
C MET A 2 42.71 -30.47 2.47
N ALA A 3 42.97 -29.67 3.49
CA ALA A 3 42.07 -29.54 4.62
C ALA A 3 40.76 -28.91 4.13
N GLU A 4 39.67 -29.68 4.21
CA GLU A 4 38.31 -29.15 4.14
C GLU A 4 38.15 -28.16 5.30
N GLY A 5 38.03 -26.88 4.96
CA GLY A 5 37.62 -25.87 5.92
C GLY A 5 36.15 -26.10 6.28
N ASP A 6 35.91 -26.64 7.47
CA ASP A 6 34.59 -26.87 8.09
C ASP A 6 33.89 -25.55 8.51
N GLY A 7 34.11 -24.49 7.74
CA GLY A 7 33.75 -23.11 8.07
C GLY A 7 32.27 -22.85 7.83
N LYS A 8 31.39 -23.38 8.68
CA LYS A 8 30.08 -22.75 8.90
C LYS A 8 30.35 -21.34 9.41
N ALA A 9 30.34 -20.36 8.51
CA ALA A 9 30.41 -18.96 8.87
C ALA A 9 29.29 -18.71 9.90
N ALA A 10 29.66 -18.36 11.13
CA ALA A 10 28.70 -18.02 12.16
C ALA A 10 27.89 -16.83 11.67
N VAL A 11 26.56 -16.99 11.59
CA VAL A 11 25.66 -15.91 11.22
C VAL A 11 25.84 -14.76 12.22
N ASN A 12 25.95 -13.54 11.72
CA ASN A 12 26.10 -12.38 12.59
C ASN A 12 24.92 -12.30 13.57
N PRO A 13 25.13 -12.07 14.88
CA PRO A 13 24.05 -11.99 15.86
C PRO A 13 22.92 -11.02 15.51
N SER A 14 23.22 -9.89 14.83
CA SER A 14 22.18 -8.95 14.40
C SER A 14 21.27 -9.54 13.32
N VAL A 15 21.84 -10.31 12.40
CA VAL A 15 21.10 -11.04 11.36
C VAL A 15 20.28 -12.15 11.99
N ALA A 16 20.87 -12.91 12.93
CA ALA A 16 20.16 -13.97 13.65
C ALA A 16 18.94 -13.42 14.43
N MET A 17 19.10 -12.31 15.13
CA MET A 17 18.00 -11.66 15.87
C MET A 17 16.89 -11.15 14.93
N ASN A 18 17.26 -10.57 13.79
CA ASN A 18 16.31 -10.13 12.79
C ASN A 18 15.45 -11.30 12.27
N LEU A 19 16.10 -12.40 11.88
CA LEU A 19 15.43 -13.61 11.43
C LEU A 19 14.56 -14.24 12.53
N GLN A 20 14.97 -14.14 13.79
CA GLN A 20 14.16 -14.62 14.92
C GLN A 20 12.83 -13.86 15.02
N VAL A 21 12.84 -12.52 14.87
CA VAL A 21 11.61 -11.72 14.86
C VAL A 21 10.74 -12.05 13.64
N LEU A 22 11.35 -12.22 12.45
CA LEU A 22 10.61 -12.56 11.22
C LEU A 22 9.97 -13.95 11.26
N THR A 23 10.57 -14.91 11.97
CA THR A 23 10.07 -16.30 12.04
C THR A 23 9.05 -16.52 13.15
N HIS A 24 9.03 -15.67 14.18
CA HIS A 24 8.08 -15.76 15.30
C HIS A 24 7.37 -14.42 15.60
N PRO A 25 6.70 -13.81 14.61
CA PRO A 25 6.06 -12.52 14.80
C PRO A 25 4.75 -12.64 15.59
N GLN A 26 4.44 -11.60 16.37
CA GLN A 26 3.10 -11.35 16.90
C GLN A 26 2.20 -10.72 15.84
N ALA A 27 2.77 -9.82 15.03
CA ALA A 27 2.12 -9.20 13.87
C ALA A 27 3.08 -9.17 12.67
N MET A 28 2.54 -9.35 11.47
CA MET A 28 3.21 -9.21 10.19
C MET A 28 2.43 -8.25 9.29
N LEU A 29 3.17 -7.43 8.55
CA LEU A 29 2.67 -6.51 7.55
C LEU A 29 3.44 -6.76 6.26
N ALA A 30 2.81 -7.40 5.28
CA ALA A 30 3.38 -7.64 3.97
C ALA A 30 2.93 -6.53 3.02
N THR A 31 3.86 -5.69 2.58
CA THR A 31 3.57 -4.55 1.71
C THR A 31 4.09 -4.80 0.31
N SER A 32 3.23 -4.56 -0.67
CA SER A 32 3.57 -4.53 -2.09
C SER A 32 3.11 -3.22 -2.68
N ALA A 33 4.00 -2.50 -3.35
CA ALA A 33 3.68 -1.26 -4.04
C ALA A 33 4.20 -1.29 -5.47
N HIS A 34 3.41 -0.78 -6.41
CA HIS A 34 3.76 -0.68 -7.82
C HIS A 34 3.31 0.68 -8.36
N ILE A 35 4.21 1.43 -9.00
CA ILE A 35 3.89 2.64 -9.77
C ILE A 35 4.74 2.61 -11.03
N GLY A 36 4.10 2.59 -12.20
CA GLY A 36 4.80 2.43 -13.47
C GLY A 36 5.72 1.20 -13.47
N SER A 37 7.02 1.40 -13.71
CA SER A 37 8.02 0.32 -13.68
C SER A 37 8.61 0.03 -12.30
N ARG A 38 8.32 0.88 -11.29
CA ARG A 38 8.86 0.74 -9.95
C ARG A 38 7.99 -0.21 -9.13
N ALA A 39 8.63 -1.21 -8.53
CA ALA A 39 8.00 -2.15 -7.62
C ALA A 39 8.75 -2.19 -6.28
N VAL A 40 8.02 -2.22 -5.17
CA VAL A 40 8.55 -2.43 -3.83
C VAL A 40 7.82 -3.62 -3.23
N GLN A 41 8.58 -4.54 -2.65
CA GLN A 41 8.04 -5.65 -1.86
C GLN A 41 8.81 -5.72 -0.57
N CYS A 42 8.08 -5.67 0.54
CA CYS A 42 8.69 -5.81 1.85
C CYS A 42 7.75 -6.49 2.84
N LEU A 43 8.36 -7.00 3.90
CA LEU A 43 7.69 -7.60 5.02
C LEU A 43 8.19 -6.93 6.28
N HIS A 44 7.27 -6.48 7.14
CA HIS A 44 7.56 -6.00 8.48
C HIS A 44 6.99 -6.98 9.50
N ALA A 45 7.73 -7.26 10.55
CA ALA A 45 7.34 -8.14 11.64
C ALA A 45 7.53 -7.42 12.97
N ILE A 46 6.60 -7.61 13.90
CA ILE A 46 6.68 -7.11 15.28
C ILE A 46 6.68 -8.30 16.25
N SER A 47 7.59 -8.26 17.20
CA SER A 47 7.66 -9.21 18.32
C SER A 47 8.05 -8.46 19.60
N GLY A 48 7.06 -8.16 20.44
CA GLY A 48 7.22 -7.35 21.65
C GLY A 48 7.68 -5.94 21.29
N ILE A 49 8.79 -5.51 21.89
CA ILE A 49 9.37 -4.17 21.66
C ILE A 49 10.22 -4.07 20.40
N PHE A 50 10.44 -5.19 19.70
CA PHE A 50 11.31 -5.26 18.54
C PHE A 50 10.51 -5.40 17.26
N GLY A 51 11.04 -4.80 16.20
CA GLY A 51 10.59 -4.97 14.84
C GLY A 51 11.73 -5.44 13.95
N ALA A 52 11.38 -6.19 12.92
CA ALA A 52 12.28 -6.58 11.84
C ALA A 52 11.61 -6.33 10.49
N SER A 53 12.40 -5.99 9.48
CA SER A 53 11.91 -5.82 8.12
C SER A 53 12.82 -6.51 7.13
N LEU A 54 12.18 -7.02 6.07
CA LEU A 54 12.82 -7.63 4.92
C LEU A 54 12.35 -6.86 3.68
N PHE A 55 13.25 -6.15 3.01
CA PHE A 55 12.98 -5.51 1.73
C PHE A 55 13.59 -6.33 0.61
N ARG A 56 12.82 -6.54 -0.46
CA ARG A 56 13.36 -7.05 -1.71
C ARG A 56 13.99 -5.91 -2.48
N LEU A 57 15.25 -6.10 -2.86
CA LEU A 57 16.00 -5.21 -3.74
C LEU A 57 16.16 -5.86 -5.12
N ASP A 58 16.71 -5.10 -6.07
CA ASP A 58 17.03 -5.62 -7.41
C ASP A 58 18.10 -6.72 -7.35
N GLY A 59 18.10 -7.59 -8.37
CA GLY A 59 19.18 -8.57 -8.55
C GLY A 59 19.26 -9.65 -7.47
N ASN A 60 18.11 -10.15 -6.99
CA ASN A 60 18.01 -11.16 -5.92
C ASN A 60 18.62 -10.75 -4.58
N GLN A 61 18.72 -9.44 -4.32
CA GLN A 61 19.24 -8.92 -3.06
C GLN A 61 18.12 -8.67 -2.07
N LEU A 62 18.45 -8.77 -0.79
CA LEU A 62 17.54 -8.54 0.33
C LEU A 62 18.20 -7.58 1.30
N GLU A 63 17.43 -6.62 1.80
CA GLU A 63 17.83 -5.78 2.92
C GLU A 63 17.11 -6.26 4.18
N LEU A 64 17.85 -6.38 5.28
CA LEU A 64 17.31 -6.66 6.61
C LEU A 64 17.47 -5.43 7.49
N SER A 65 16.38 -4.98 8.11
CA SER A 65 16.36 -3.87 9.06
C SER A 65 15.84 -4.34 10.42
N PHE A 66 16.51 -3.96 11.50
CA PHE A 66 16.08 -4.25 12.88
C PHE A 66 15.84 -2.93 13.62
N PHE A 67 14.69 -2.78 14.24
CA PHE A 67 14.22 -1.51 14.79
C PHE A 67 13.39 -1.71 16.06
N ARG A 68 13.09 -0.62 16.76
CA ARG A 68 12.15 -0.64 17.89
C ARG A 68 10.73 -0.60 17.35
N ALA A 69 9.80 -1.38 17.90
CA ALA A 69 8.42 -1.45 17.41
C ALA A 69 7.74 -0.06 17.27
N VAL A 70 8.08 0.89 18.14
CA VAL A 70 7.58 2.29 18.08
C VAL A 70 8.00 3.05 16.83
N ASP A 71 9.05 2.61 16.13
CA ASP A 71 9.55 3.20 14.89
C ASP A 71 8.94 2.55 13.64
N LEU A 72 7.99 1.61 13.78
CA LEU A 72 7.35 0.90 12.66
C LEU A 72 6.79 1.84 11.59
N GLY A 73 6.18 2.97 11.98
CA GLY A 73 5.65 3.93 11.01
C GLY A 73 6.70 4.47 10.04
N LYS A 74 7.95 4.64 10.49
CA LYS A 74 9.06 5.06 9.63
C LYS A 74 9.45 3.96 8.66
N GLU A 75 9.51 2.72 9.13
CA GLU A 75 9.82 1.58 8.27
C GLU A 75 8.72 1.33 7.23
N LEU A 76 7.45 1.46 7.60
CA LEU A 76 6.32 1.37 6.66
C LEU A 76 6.36 2.48 5.60
N ALA A 77 6.75 3.70 5.96
CA ALA A 77 6.87 4.79 5.00
C ALA A 77 7.92 4.51 3.91
N ARG A 78 8.97 3.73 4.20
CA ARG A 78 9.97 3.30 3.21
C ARG A 78 9.39 2.36 2.14
N ALA A 79 8.29 1.69 2.45
CA ALA A 79 7.58 0.79 1.52
C ALA A 79 6.76 1.54 0.47
N VAL A 80 6.50 2.84 0.71
CA VAL A 80 5.71 3.69 -0.18
C VAL A 80 6.67 4.38 -1.15
N PRO A 81 6.61 4.10 -2.46
CA PRO A 81 7.38 4.86 -3.42
C PRO A 81 7.07 6.37 -3.29
N PRO A 82 8.10 7.24 -3.34
CA PRO A 82 7.90 8.67 -3.30
C PRO A 82 7.03 9.13 -4.47
N GLU A 83 6.20 10.14 -4.23
CA GLU A 83 5.52 10.87 -5.29
C GLU A 83 6.56 11.45 -6.24
N SER A 84 6.29 11.44 -7.55
CA SER A 84 7.24 11.92 -8.54
C SER A 84 7.57 13.40 -8.30
N GLU A 85 8.83 13.70 -7.96
CA GLU A 85 9.33 15.06 -7.74
C GLU A 85 9.21 15.99 -8.96
N HIS A 86 8.93 15.43 -10.14
CA HIS A 86 9.05 16.12 -11.43
C HIS A 86 7.83 16.97 -11.84
N ALA A 87 6.71 16.90 -11.13
CA ALA A 87 5.49 17.65 -11.48
C ALA A 87 5.31 19.00 -10.74
N PRO A 88 5.57 19.14 -9.43
CA PRO A 88 5.11 20.32 -8.69
C PRO A 88 5.92 21.60 -8.99
N ASP A 89 7.17 21.51 -9.45
CA ASP A 89 8.03 22.69 -9.60
C ASP A 89 7.82 23.42 -10.94
N LEU A 90 7.54 22.68 -12.02
CA LEU A 90 7.23 23.28 -13.33
C LEU A 90 5.81 23.86 -13.37
N ALA A 91 4.82 23.19 -12.78
CA ALA A 91 3.43 23.70 -12.72
C ALA A 91 3.34 25.04 -11.98
N LYS A 92 4.10 25.21 -10.89
CA LYS A 92 4.20 26.48 -10.14
C LYS A 92 4.86 27.60 -10.95
N LEU A 93 5.81 27.28 -11.82
CA LEU A 93 6.48 28.25 -12.70
C LEU A 93 5.56 28.74 -13.83
N PHE A 94 4.59 27.94 -14.27
CA PHE A 94 3.65 28.29 -15.34
C PHE A 94 2.27 28.76 -14.84
N GLY A 95 2.05 28.83 -13.53
CA GLY A 95 0.79 29.30 -12.96
C GLY A 95 -0.38 28.34 -13.16
N ASP A 96 -0.11 27.05 -13.32
CA ASP A 96 -1.17 26.04 -13.35
C ASP A 96 -1.95 26.07 -12.03
N GLU A 97 -3.28 26.19 -12.11
CA GLU A 97 -4.12 26.14 -10.93
C GLU A 97 -3.95 24.78 -10.22
N PRO A 98 -3.93 24.78 -8.87
CA PRO A 98 -3.83 23.54 -8.12
C PRO A 98 -4.98 22.62 -8.50
N ARG A 99 -4.63 21.45 -9.05
CA ARG A 99 -5.58 20.41 -9.45
C ARG A 99 -6.39 19.98 -8.23
N GLU A 100 -7.71 19.89 -8.39
CA GLU A 100 -8.59 19.45 -7.31
C GLU A 100 -8.22 18.02 -6.86
N PRO A 101 -8.03 17.77 -5.55
CA PRO A 101 -7.69 16.45 -5.03
C PRO A 101 -8.72 15.41 -5.46
N LEU A 102 -8.25 14.20 -5.79
CA LEU A 102 -9.12 13.05 -6.01
C LEU A 102 -9.69 12.57 -4.68
N ALA A 103 -10.75 13.21 -4.21
CA ALA A 103 -11.42 12.90 -2.96
C ALA A 103 -12.93 12.76 -3.18
N GLY A 104 -13.58 11.86 -2.43
CA GLY A 104 -15.02 11.66 -2.52
C GLY A 104 -15.42 10.22 -2.21
N ALA A 105 -16.65 9.86 -2.57
CA ALA A 105 -17.17 8.51 -2.41
C ALA A 105 -17.66 7.95 -3.74
N LEU A 106 -17.31 6.71 -4.02
CA LEU A 106 -17.81 5.95 -5.16
C LEU A 106 -18.54 4.70 -4.66
N PRO A 107 -19.59 4.21 -5.33
CA PRO A 107 -20.13 2.89 -5.07
C PRO A 107 -19.04 1.83 -5.20
N LEU A 108 -19.01 0.84 -4.29
CA LEU A 108 -18.03 -0.27 -4.33
C LEU A 108 -18.00 -0.94 -5.71
N ARG A 109 -19.18 -1.19 -6.27
CA ARG A 109 -19.32 -1.75 -7.62
C ARG A 109 -18.62 -0.91 -8.69
N ALA A 110 -18.66 0.42 -8.59
CA ALA A 110 -17.98 1.27 -9.54
C ALA A 110 -16.45 1.08 -9.47
N VAL A 111 -15.89 0.99 -8.26
CA VAL A 111 -14.45 0.74 -8.06
C VAL A 111 -14.04 -0.63 -8.61
N GLU A 112 -14.86 -1.67 -8.40
CA GLU A 112 -14.61 -3.03 -8.89
C GLU A 112 -14.61 -3.11 -10.43
N GLU A 113 -15.67 -2.61 -11.06
CA GLU A 113 -15.83 -2.65 -12.53
C GLU A 113 -14.77 -1.79 -13.23
N LEU A 114 -14.44 -0.60 -12.67
CA LEU A 114 -13.39 0.25 -13.21
C LEU A 114 -12.01 -0.36 -13.03
N GLY A 115 -11.73 -1.02 -11.90
CA GLY A 115 -10.46 -1.72 -11.69
C GLY A 115 -10.21 -2.80 -12.74
N LEU A 116 -11.26 -3.56 -13.08
CA LEU A 116 -11.21 -4.55 -14.16
C LEU A 116 -10.99 -3.89 -15.54
N ALA A 117 -11.77 -2.84 -15.86
CA ALA A 117 -11.66 -2.15 -17.14
C ALA A 117 -10.29 -1.48 -17.33
N VAL A 118 -9.72 -0.87 -16.29
CA VAL A 118 -8.39 -0.27 -16.30
C VAL A 118 -7.32 -1.33 -16.54
N THR A 119 -7.44 -2.50 -15.89
CA THR A 119 -6.51 -3.63 -16.08
C THR A 119 -6.54 -4.16 -17.51
N LEU A 120 -7.71 -4.17 -18.15
CA LEU A 120 -7.91 -4.69 -19.50
C LEU A 120 -7.78 -3.62 -20.59
N ARG A 121 -7.44 -2.37 -20.26
CA ARG A 121 -7.45 -1.22 -21.19
C ARG A 121 -6.66 -1.46 -22.48
N SER A 122 -5.53 -2.15 -22.41
CA SER A 122 -4.72 -2.48 -23.60
C SER A 122 -5.39 -3.49 -24.54
N ALA A 123 -6.25 -4.35 -24.00
CA ALA A 123 -7.00 -5.37 -24.75
C ALA A 123 -8.38 -4.87 -25.19
N ASP A 124 -9.00 -3.96 -24.43
CA ASP A 124 -10.29 -3.32 -24.72
C ASP A 124 -10.25 -1.81 -24.41
N PRO A 125 -9.70 -0.98 -25.33
CA PRO A 125 -9.58 0.46 -25.12
C PRO A 125 -10.89 1.22 -24.82
N PRO A 126 -12.04 0.91 -25.44
CA PRO A 126 -13.31 1.58 -25.11
C PRO A 126 -13.94 1.07 -23.80
N GLY A 127 -13.43 0.00 -23.18
CA GLY A 127 -14.04 -0.69 -22.05
C GLY A 127 -14.33 0.22 -20.84
N VAL A 128 -13.44 1.17 -20.53
CA VAL A 128 -13.65 2.13 -19.42
C VAL A 128 -14.87 3.02 -19.67
N GLY A 129 -15.03 3.54 -20.89
CA GLY A 129 -16.17 4.38 -21.25
C GLY A 129 -17.49 3.62 -21.19
N ALA A 130 -17.51 2.39 -21.72
CA ALA A 130 -18.69 1.51 -21.65
C ALA A 130 -19.09 1.17 -20.21
N VAL A 131 -18.12 0.95 -19.31
CA VAL A 131 -18.37 0.73 -17.89
C VAL A 131 -18.97 1.98 -17.24
N LEU A 132 -18.41 3.17 -17.49
CA LEU A 132 -18.95 4.42 -16.93
C LEU A 132 -20.39 4.68 -17.39
N GLU A 133 -20.71 4.42 -18.66
CA GLU A 133 -22.07 4.52 -19.19
C GLU A 133 -23.01 3.51 -18.52
N ALA A 134 -22.57 2.25 -18.37
CA ALA A 134 -23.36 1.18 -17.76
C ALA A 134 -23.62 1.39 -16.26
N LEU A 135 -22.69 2.01 -15.53
CA LEU A 135 -22.84 2.30 -14.11
C LEU A 135 -23.89 3.40 -13.84
N ALA A 136 -24.20 4.24 -14.85
CA ALA A 136 -25.21 5.30 -14.77
C ALA A 136 -25.08 6.19 -13.51
N LEU A 137 -23.83 6.52 -13.14
CA LEU A 137 -23.53 7.26 -11.91
C LEU A 137 -24.06 8.70 -11.95
N PRO A 138 -24.43 9.29 -10.79
CA PRO A 138 -24.61 10.73 -10.66
C PRO A 138 -23.41 11.51 -11.22
N GLN A 139 -23.65 12.69 -11.78
CA GLN A 139 -22.63 13.44 -12.53
C GLN A 139 -21.32 13.66 -11.76
N GLU A 140 -21.39 13.93 -10.46
CA GLU A 140 -20.21 14.12 -9.60
C GLU A 140 -19.41 12.82 -9.46
N GLN A 141 -20.08 11.69 -9.17
CA GLN A 141 -19.45 10.38 -9.06
C GLN A 141 -18.91 9.92 -10.42
N ALA A 142 -19.61 10.17 -11.52
CA ALA A 142 -19.13 9.86 -12.87
C ALA A 142 -17.83 10.61 -13.20
N ARG A 143 -17.73 11.90 -12.83
CA ARG A 143 -16.51 12.70 -12.99
C ARG A 143 -15.37 12.14 -12.14
N LEU A 144 -15.63 11.83 -10.87
CA LEU A 144 -14.63 11.25 -9.97
C LEU A 144 -14.14 9.89 -10.46
N ALA A 145 -15.06 9.01 -10.87
CA ALA A 145 -14.78 7.70 -11.43
C ALA A 145 -13.96 7.77 -12.72
N SER A 146 -14.31 8.67 -13.64
CA SER A 146 -13.54 8.90 -14.87
C SER A 146 -12.13 9.36 -14.56
N ARG A 147 -11.97 10.37 -13.69
CA ARG A 147 -10.63 10.85 -13.31
C ARG A 147 -9.82 9.77 -12.60
N LEU A 148 -10.43 9.00 -11.71
CA LEU A 148 -9.75 7.90 -11.04
C LEU A 148 -9.25 6.87 -12.06
N ALA A 149 -10.09 6.47 -13.02
CA ALA A 149 -9.68 5.55 -14.06
C ALA A 149 -8.56 6.12 -14.93
N ASP A 150 -8.63 7.39 -15.30
CA ASP A 150 -7.62 8.03 -16.17
C ASP A 150 -6.29 8.30 -15.47
N GLU A 151 -6.34 8.66 -14.18
CA GLU A 151 -5.18 9.15 -13.44
C GLU A 151 -4.48 8.04 -12.64
N THR A 152 -5.10 6.87 -12.43
CA THR A 152 -4.50 5.75 -11.66
C THR A 152 -3.42 5.03 -12.46
N ASP A 153 -2.21 5.00 -11.91
CA ASP A 153 -1.03 4.34 -12.50
C ASP A 153 -0.24 3.50 -11.47
N GLY A 154 -0.79 3.35 -10.26
CA GLY A 154 -0.17 2.52 -9.23
C GLY A 154 -1.09 2.06 -8.11
N LEU A 155 -0.59 1.09 -7.35
CA LEU A 155 -1.29 0.40 -6.28
C LEU A 155 -0.30 0.06 -5.16
N LEU A 156 -0.70 0.29 -3.92
CA LEU A 156 -0.06 -0.24 -2.73
C LEU A 156 -1.06 -1.08 -1.95
N THR A 157 -0.67 -2.30 -1.62
CA THR A 157 -1.39 -3.18 -0.71
C THR A 157 -0.53 -3.49 0.50
N CYS A 158 -1.11 -3.43 1.69
CA CYS A 158 -0.48 -3.90 2.91
C CYS A 158 -1.38 -4.93 3.58
N ASP A 159 -0.97 -6.19 3.53
CA ASP A 159 -1.64 -7.31 4.17
C ASP A 159 -1.17 -7.43 5.62
N LEU A 160 -2.10 -7.30 6.55
CA LEU A 160 -1.83 -7.37 7.98
C LEU A 160 -2.30 -8.72 8.51
N THR A 161 -1.43 -9.41 9.24
CA THR A 161 -1.76 -10.68 9.90
C THR A 161 -1.18 -10.70 11.30
N GLY A 162 -1.88 -11.36 12.22
CA GLY A 162 -1.43 -11.43 13.61
C GLY A 162 -2.35 -12.31 14.44
N ARG A 163 -2.05 -12.40 15.73
CA ARG A 163 -2.87 -13.11 16.71
C ARG A 163 -3.20 -12.21 17.90
N SER A 164 -4.48 -11.99 18.15
CA SER A 164 -4.99 -11.37 19.38
C SER A 164 -5.39 -12.44 20.40
N ALA A 165 -5.85 -12.01 21.58
CA ALA A 165 -6.44 -12.90 22.57
C ALA A 165 -7.68 -13.67 22.07
N SER A 166 -8.43 -13.10 21.11
CA SER A 166 -9.65 -13.70 20.55
C SER A 166 -9.39 -14.63 19.38
N GLY A 167 -8.17 -14.65 18.81
CA GLY A 167 -7.82 -15.52 17.71
C GLY A 167 -6.91 -14.84 16.66
N PRO A 168 -6.75 -15.47 15.49
CA PRO A 168 -6.04 -14.83 14.37
C PRO A 168 -6.85 -13.61 13.88
N LEU A 169 -6.15 -12.51 13.60
CA LEU A 169 -6.69 -11.34 12.93
C LEU A 169 -5.99 -11.16 11.58
N VAL A 170 -6.78 -10.76 10.58
CA VAL A 170 -6.31 -10.41 9.25
C VAL A 170 -7.00 -9.12 8.82
N ASP A 171 -6.26 -8.23 8.19
CA ASP A 171 -6.77 -6.99 7.62
C ASP A 171 -5.97 -6.62 6.37
N ARG A 172 -6.48 -5.68 5.57
CA ARG A 172 -5.82 -5.20 4.35
C ARG A 172 -6.01 -3.70 4.18
N ILE A 173 -4.90 -3.00 3.99
CA ILE A 173 -4.89 -1.60 3.55
C ILE A 173 -4.64 -1.57 2.04
N VAL A 174 -5.44 -0.79 1.32
CA VAL A 174 -5.29 -0.59 -0.13
C VAL A 174 -5.23 0.90 -0.43
N TRP A 175 -4.14 1.33 -1.05
CA TRP A 175 -3.96 2.68 -1.57
C TRP A 175 -3.74 2.65 -3.08
N LEU A 176 -4.32 3.61 -3.79
CA LEU A 176 -4.10 3.84 -5.21
C LEU A 176 -3.12 5.00 -5.38
N HIS A 177 -2.23 4.93 -6.35
CA HIS A 177 -1.50 6.10 -6.81
C HIS A 177 -2.23 6.65 -8.03
N ALA A 178 -2.70 7.89 -7.92
CA ALA A 178 -3.42 8.56 -8.98
C ALA A 178 -3.10 10.07 -8.99
N GLY A 179 -2.87 10.62 -10.17
CA GLY A 179 -2.69 12.07 -10.34
C GLY A 179 -1.49 12.64 -9.57
N ASN A 180 -0.41 11.86 -9.43
CA ASN A 180 0.78 12.15 -8.61
C ASN A 180 0.55 12.18 -7.09
N SER A 181 -0.51 11.54 -6.60
CA SER A 181 -0.79 11.46 -5.16
C SER A 181 -1.23 10.06 -4.77
N TRP A 182 -1.08 9.72 -3.49
CA TRP A 182 -1.65 8.50 -2.92
C TRP A 182 -3.08 8.75 -2.42
N LEU A 183 -3.97 7.80 -2.70
CA LEU A 183 -5.36 7.76 -2.29
C LEU A 183 -5.62 6.50 -1.48
N GLY A 184 -6.02 6.66 -0.23
CA GLY A 184 -6.48 5.56 0.59
C GLY A 184 -7.93 5.19 0.29
N LEU A 185 -8.22 3.89 0.26
CA LEU A 185 -9.57 3.36 0.12
C LEU A 185 -10.13 2.99 1.49
N ARG A 186 -11.28 3.55 1.87
CA ARG A 186 -12.00 3.16 3.08
C ARG A 186 -13.42 2.73 2.76
N PRO A 187 -13.88 1.61 3.33
CA PRO A 187 -15.31 1.28 3.27
C PRO A 187 -16.09 2.36 4.01
N ASP A 188 -17.21 2.76 3.44
CA ASP A 188 -18.14 3.73 4.01
C ASP A 188 -19.57 3.19 3.89
N ASN A 189 -20.39 3.45 4.90
CA ASN A 189 -21.79 3.04 4.89
C ASN A 189 -22.59 4.23 4.35
N GLY A 190 -23.07 4.09 3.12
CA GLY A 190 -23.90 5.11 2.48
C GLY A 190 -25.23 5.32 3.22
N PRO A 191 -25.92 6.45 2.96
CA PRO A 191 -27.16 6.83 3.64
C PRO A 191 -28.29 5.80 3.53
N ASP A 192 -28.29 4.95 2.50
CA ASP A 192 -29.33 3.93 2.26
C ASP A 192 -28.81 2.47 2.38
N GLY A 193 -27.72 2.26 3.13
CA GLY A 193 -27.07 0.94 3.23
C GLY A 193 -26.29 0.54 1.97
N GLU A 194 -26.07 1.49 1.07
CA GLU A 194 -25.18 1.32 -0.07
C GLU A 194 -23.73 1.14 0.41
N HIS A 195 -23.04 0.16 -0.17
CA HIS A 195 -21.61 -0.04 0.07
C HIS A 195 -20.82 0.97 -0.75
N LEU A 196 -20.32 1.99 -0.07
CA LEU A 196 -19.49 3.02 -0.66
C LEU A 196 -18.01 2.76 -0.33
N VAL A 197 -17.16 3.29 -1.18
CA VAL A 197 -15.72 3.38 -0.96
C VAL A 197 -15.35 4.86 -0.98
N ARG A 198 -14.83 5.34 0.14
CA ARG A 198 -14.30 6.68 0.26
C ARG A 198 -12.86 6.70 -0.20
N LEU A 199 -12.57 7.65 -1.08
CA LEU A 199 -11.25 8.03 -1.57
C LEU A 199 -10.76 9.20 -0.73
N GLU A 200 -9.68 8.99 0.01
CA GLU A 200 -9.06 10.02 0.86
C GLU A 200 -7.60 10.20 0.43
N PRO A 201 -7.14 11.42 0.11
CA PRO A 201 -5.72 11.69 -0.10
C PRO A 201 -4.90 11.27 1.13
N THR A 202 -3.83 10.52 0.91
CA THR A 202 -2.94 10.01 1.96
C THR A 202 -1.49 10.39 1.67
N GLN A 203 -0.71 10.50 2.75
CA GLN A 203 0.73 10.72 2.64
C GLN A 203 1.48 9.42 2.98
N PRO A 204 2.69 9.20 2.45
CA PRO A 204 3.50 8.02 2.75
C PRO A 204 3.62 7.69 4.26
N GLY A 205 3.79 8.72 5.10
CA GLY A 205 3.89 8.56 6.55
C GLY A 205 2.60 8.11 7.25
N SER A 206 1.46 8.16 6.56
CA SER A 206 0.16 7.77 7.12
C SER A 206 -0.04 6.27 7.18
N LEU A 207 0.79 5.44 6.52
CA LEU A 207 0.56 3.99 6.46
C LEU A 207 0.56 3.36 7.87
N GLY A 208 1.41 3.85 8.76
CA GLY A 208 1.41 3.42 10.17
C GLY A 208 0.14 3.81 10.93
N VAL A 209 -0.49 4.94 10.60
CA VAL A 209 -1.77 5.38 11.19
C VAL A 209 -2.90 4.44 10.77
N TRP A 210 -2.89 4.00 9.50
CA TRP A 210 -3.87 3.06 8.98
C TRP A 210 -3.74 1.67 9.62
N ALA A 211 -2.51 1.22 9.88
CA ALA A 211 -2.25 -0.04 10.57
C ALA A 211 -2.52 0.01 12.09
N ALA A 212 -2.68 1.21 12.68
CA ALA A 212 -2.69 1.39 14.12
C ALA A 212 -3.83 0.64 14.82
N GLY A 213 -5.04 0.63 14.26
CA GLY A 213 -6.18 -0.08 14.86
C GLY A 213 -5.96 -1.59 14.90
N PHE A 214 -5.43 -2.15 13.81
CA PHE A 214 -5.05 -3.56 13.75
C PHE A 214 -3.98 -3.88 14.79
N LEU A 215 -2.89 -3.10 14.83
CA LEU A 215 -1.78 -3.31 15.76
C LEU A 215 -2.21 -3.18 17.23
N ALA A 216 -3.06 -2.20 17.54
CA ALA A 216 -3.62 -2.05 18.89
C ALA A 216 -4.39 -3.30 19.33
N SER A 217 -5.10 -3.95 18.41
CA SER A 217 -5.86 -5.19 18.69
C SER A 217 -4.97 -6.42 18.90
N ILE A 218 -3.75 -6.41 18.34
CA ILE A 218 -2.79 -7.51 18.49
C ILE A 218 -1.94 -7.34 19.76
N LEU A 219 -1.58 -6.10 20.09
CA LEU A 219 -0.63 -5.79 21.15
C LEU A 219 -1.29 -5.54 22.51
N SER A 220 -2.63 -5.52 22.55
CA SER A 220 -3.46 -5.48 23.77
C SER A 220 -3.55 -6.85 24.44
#